data_AF-A0A537MBV8-F1
#
_entry.id   AF-A0A537MBV8-F1
#
_cell.length_a   1.000
_cell.length_b   1.000
_cell.length_c   1.000
_cell.angle_alpha   90.00
_cell.angle_beta   90.00
_cell.angle_gamma   90.00
#
_symmetry.space_group_name_H-M   'P 1'
#
loop_
_entity.id
_entity.type
_entity.pdbx_description
1 polymer ?
#
loop_
_entity_poly.entity_id
_entity_poly.type
_entity_poly.pdbx_seq_one_letter_code
_entity_poly.pdbx_strand_id
1 'polypeptide(L)'
;HANRRPMHLISVSSPQVRRIELHDSSMEGNKMRMEMLTNQPFERDDMRFEPGGKHAMLFDVDRKLKPGDKIALTFTFDPAPPVTVAADVVAAGDEEPGR
;
A
#
# COMPACT_ATOMS: atom_id res chain seq x y z
N HIS A 1 4.48 11.51 -25.80
CA HIS A 1 5.67 11.46 -24.94
C HIS A 1 5.20 11.77 -23.52
N ALA A 2 4.78 10.77 -22.75
CA ALA A 2 4.39 11.00 -21.36
C ALA A 2 5.68 11.23 -20.57
N ASN A 3 5.84 12.41 -20.00
CA ASN A 3 6.95 12.75 -19.11
C ASN A 3 6.79 11.96 -17.79
N ARG A 4 7.01 10.65 -17.85
CA ARG A 4 6.97 9.74 -16.70
C ARG A 4 8.30 9.89 -15.97
N ARG A 5 8.37 10.86 -15.07
CA ARG A 5 9.48 10.92 -14.13
C ARG A 5 9.24 9.82 -13.09
N PRO A 6 10.17 8.88 -12.90
CA PRO A 6 10.04 7.89 -11.84
C PRO A 6 9.95 8.62 -10.51
N MET A 7 8.93 8.29 -9.72
CA MET A 7 8.76 8.79 -8.37
C MET A 7 9.13 7.68 -7.41
N HIS A 8 9.78 8.01 -6.30
CA HIS A 8 10.14 7.02 -5.28
C HIS A 8 9.22 7.16 -4.10
N LEU A 9 8.72 6.03 -3.61
CA LEU A 9 7.89 6.03 -2.42
C LEU A 9 8.82 5.87 -1.25
N ILE A 10 9.07 6.99 -0.59
CA ILE A 10 10.07 7.09 0.46
C ILE A 10 9.54 6.49 1.76
N SER A 11 8.26 6.70 2.05
CA SER A 11 7.65 6.20 3.29
C SER A 11 6.13 6.21 3.23
N VAL A 12 5.51 5.33 4.02
CA VAL A 12 4.09 5.37 4.35
C VAL A 12 3.93 5.43 5.85
N SER A 13 3.10 6.35 6.32
CA SER A 13 2.82 6.52 7.76
C SER A 13 1.33 6.68 8.00
N SER A 14 0.88 6.27 9.19
CA SER A 14 -0.48 6.45 9.66
C SER A 14 -0.45 6.78 11.15
N PRO A 15 -1.31 7.70 11.64
CA PRO A 15 -1.38 7.99 13.07
C PRO A 15 -1.85 6.81 13.92
N GLN A 16 -2.49 5.80 13.32
CA GLN A 16 -3.09 4.66 14.02
C GLN A 16 -2.26 3.37 13.90
N VAL A 17 -1.13 3.39 13.19
CA VAL A 17 -0.30 2.21 12.91
C VAL A 17 1.16 2.56 13.14
N ARG A 18 1.88 1.81 13.97
CA ARG A 18 3.28 2.14 14.24
C ARG A 18 4.23 1.81 13.10
N ARG A 19 3.96 0.75 12.35
CA ARG A 19 4.81 0.32 11.24
C ARG A 19 3.97 -0.14 10.07
N ILE A 20 4.28 0.35 8.88
CA ILE A 20 3.58 0.01 7.64
C ILE A 20 4.61 -0.51 6.66
N GLU A 21 4.35 -1.66 6.07
CA GLU A 21 5.19 -2.27 5.05
C GLU A 21 4.38 -2.48 3.79
N LEU A 22 4.87 -1.95 2.67
CA LEU A 22 4.21 -2.13 1.39
C LEU A 22 4.76 -3.33 0.67
N HIS A 23 3.87 -4.21 0.24
CA HIS A 23 4.20 -5.40 -0.51
C HIS A 23 3.45 -5.38 -1.85
N ASP A 24 4.17 -5.70 -2.92
CA ASP A 24 3.62 -6.02 -4.23
C ASP A 24 3.42 -7.52 -4.30
N SER A 25 2.17 -7.96 -4.46
CA SER A 25 1.90 -9.34 -4.85
C SER A 25 1.61 -9.35 -6.33
N SER A 26 2.54 -9.90 -7.11
CA SER A 26 2.35 -10.09 -8.54
C SER A 26 2.38 -11.57 -8.87
N MET A 27 1.42 -12.03 -9.67
CA MET A 27 1.43 -13.39 -10.24
C MET A 27 2.34 -13.39 -11.47
N GLU A 28 3.57 -13.89 -11.31
CA GLU A 28 4.48 -14.10 -12.44
C GLU A 28 4.32 -15.55 -12.92
N GLY A 29 3.41 -15.73 -13.88
CA GLY A 29 3.03 -17.06 -14.40
C GLY A 29 2.27 -17.87 -13.36
N ASN A 30 2.89 -18.94 -12.84
CA ASN A 30 2.31 -19.86 -11.85
C ASN A 30 2.86 -19.67 -10.43
N LYS A 31 3.67 -18.63 -10.19
CA LYS A 31 4.27 -18.33 -8.89
C LYS A 31 3.79 -16.96 -8.42
N MET A 32 3.28 -16.89 -7.19
CA MET A 32 3.10 -15.61 -6.50
C MET A 32 4.48 -15.06 -6.12
N ARG A 33 4.81 -13.88 -6.61
CA ARG A 33 5.92 -13.07 -6.11
C ARG A 33 5.36 -12.05 -5.12
N MET A 34 5.90 -12.05 -3.92
CA MET A 34 5.71 -10.98 -2.95
C MET A 34 7.01 -10.19 -2.86
N GLU A 35 6.99 -8.93 -3.25
CA GLU A 35 8.15 -8.05 -3.21
C GLU A 35 7.88 -6.84 -2.32
N MET A 36 8.83 -6.48 -1.46
CA MET A 36 8.68 -5.31 -0.60
C MET A 36 8.96 -4.03 -1.39
N LEU A 37 7.96 -3.15 -1.48
CA LEU A 37 7.98 -1.91 -2.27
C LEU A 37 8.69 -0.75 -1.58
N THR A 38 9.43 -0.99 -0.49
CA THR A 38 10.09 0.10 0.23
C THR A 38 11.17 0.73 -0.64
N ASN A 39 11.05 2.04 -0.90
CA ASN A 39 11.99 2.81 -1.70
C ASN A 39 12.09 2.37 -3.18
N GLN A 40 11.07 1.70 -3.72
CA GLN A 40 11.03 1.36 -5.15
C GLN A 40 10.60 2.56 -6.02
N PRO A 41 11.22 2.74 -7.20
CA PRO A 41 10.70 3.66 -8.21
C PRO A 41 9.37 3.13 -8.74
N PHE A 42 8.36 3.98 -8.78
CA PHE A 42 7.07 3.65 -9.37
C PHE A 42 6.64 4.74 -10.36
N GLU A 43 5.85 4.32 -11.35
CA GLU A 43 5.19 5.24 -12.26
C GLU A 43 3.82 5.60 -11.70
N ARG A 44 3.39 6.87 -11.85
CA ARG A 44 2.14 7.39 -11.27
C ARG A 44 0.88 6.62 -11.70
N ASP A 45 0.95 5.92 -12.83
CA ASP A 45 -0.14 5.12 -13.41
C ASP A 45 -0.18 3.67 -12.87
N ASP A 46 0.90 3.22 -12.23
CA ASP A 46 1.09 1.82 -11.83
C ASP A 46 0.72 1.55 -10.36
N MET A 47 0.48 2.60 -9.58
CA MET A 47 0.23 2.48 -8.14
C MET A 47 -1.26 2.32 -7.84
N ARG A 48 -1.81 1.15 -8.21
CA ARG A 48 -3.16 0.74 -7.84
C ARG A 48 -3.09 -0.33 -6.74
N PHE A 49 -3.71 -0.04 -5.60
CA PHE A 49 -3.80 -0.97 -4.47
C PHE A 49 -5.08 -1.77 -4.58
N GLU A 50 -4.95 -3.07 -4.81
CA GLU A 50 -6.05 -3.98 -5.04
C GLU A 50 -5.79 -5.33 -4.35
N PRO A 51 -6.86 -6.03 -3.93
CA PRO A 51 -6.75 -7.41 -3.48
C PRO A 51 -6.09 -8.26 -4.58
N GLY A 52 -5.08 -9.06 -4.22
CA GLY A 52 -4.31 -9.86 -5.18
C GLY A 52 -3.18 -9.12 -5.91
N GLY A 53 -2.98 -7.82 -5.62
CA GLY A 53 -1.94 -6.96 -6.17
C GLY A 53 -1.07 -6.31 -5.08
N LYS A 54 -0.87 -4.99 -5.20
CA LYS A 54 -0.18 -4.17 -4.19
C LYS A 54 -1.04 -4.03 -2.94
N HIS A 55 -0.46 -4.28 -1.76
CA HIS A 55 -1.13 -4.13 -0.47
C HIS A 55 -0.18 -3.55 0.61
N ALA A 56 -0.77 -2.94 1.64
CA ALA A 56 -0.05 -2.42 2.79
C ALA A 56 -0.27 -3.33 4.00
N MET A 57 0.79 -3.95 4.50
CA MET A 57 0.79 -4.64 5.78
C MET A 57 0.97 -3.64 6.92
N LEU A 58 0.09 -3.76 7.91
CA LEU A 58 0.04 -2.87 9.06
C LEU A 58 0.50 -3.65 10.30
N PHE A 59 1.56 -3.17 10.94
CA PHE A 59 2.15 -3.78 12.13
C PHE A 59 1.95 -2.87 13.34
N ASP A 60 1.63 -3.51 14.48
CA ASP A 60 1.33 -2.83 15.74
C ASP A 60 0.25 -1.75 15.53
N VAL A 61 -0.89 -2.22 15.03
CA VAL A 61 -2.09 -1.43 14.77
C VAL A 61 -2.76 -1.08 16.11
N ASP A 62 -3.26 0.14 16.25
CA ASP A 62 -4.00 0.55 17.44
C ASP A 62 -5.16 -0.43 17.70
N ARG A 63 -5.26 -0.95 18.93
CA ARG A 63 -6.24 -1.98 19.31
C ARG A 63 -7.70 -1.53 19.15
N LYS A 64 -7.95 -0.25 18.92
CA LYS A 64 -9.27 0.30 18.65
C LYS A 64 -9.71 0.12 17.20
N LEU A 65 -8.77 -0.14 16.27
CA LEU A 65 -9.09 -0.39 14.87
C LEU A 65 -9.74 -1.76 14.70
N LYS A 66 -10.80 -1.78 13.90
CA LYS A 66 -11.56 -2.98 13.56
C LYS A 66 -11.59 -3.18 12.05
N PRO A 67 -11.76 -4.41 11.56
CA PRO A 67 -12.07 -4.62 10.15
C PRO A 67 -13.34 -3.83 9.78
N GLY A 68 -13.27 -3.07 8.69
CA GLY A 68 -14.31 -2.14 8.26
C GLY A 68 -14.14 -0.69 8.72
N ASP A 69 -13.17 -0.38 9.58
CA ASP A 69 -12.78 1.00 9.86
C ASP A 69 -11.97 1.59 8.70
N LYS A 70 -11.89 2.93 8.65
CA LYS A 70 -11.03 3.63 7.70
C LYS A 70 -9.82 4.20 8.42
N ILE A 71 -8.64 3.95 7.88
CA ILE A 71 -7.38 4.54 8.36
C ILE A 71 -6.87 5.57 7.37
N ALA A 72 -6.31 6.66 7.88
CA ALA A 72 -5.62 7.64 7.06
C ALA A 72 -4.18 7.16 6.82
N LEU A 73 -3.85 6.85 5.56
CA LEU A 73 -2.51 6.49 5.11
C LEU A 73 -1.90 7.68 4.37
N THR A 74 -0.75 8.15 4.85
CA THR A 74 0.01 9.22 4.19
C THR A 74 1.21 8.63 3.48
N PHE A 75 1.20 8.72 2.16
CA PHE A 75 2.25 8.24 1.27
C PHE A 75 3.17 9.41 0.94
N THR A 76 4.46 9.28 1.26
CA THR A 76 5.47 10.32 1.02
C THR A 76 6.31 9.95 -0.18
N PHE A 77 6.28 10.82 -1.19
CA PHE A 77 6.94 10.59 -2.46
C PHE A 77 8.13 11.53 -2.64
N ASP A 78 9.08 11.16 -3.50
CA ASP A 78 10.13 12.05 -3.98
C ASP A 78 10.17 11.99 -5.53
N PRO A 79 10.12 13.14 -6.24
CA PRO A 79 10.04 14.52 -5.73
C PRO A 79 8.60 15.05 -5.54
N ALA A 80 7.59 14.17 -5.49
CA ALA A 80 6.19 14.57 -5.39
C ALA A 80 5.75 14.90 -3.95
N PRO A 81 4.75 15.77 -3.75
CA PRO A 81 4.21 16.02 -2.42
C PRO A 81 3.55 14.75 -1.83
N PRO A 82 3.53 14.61 -0.51
CA PRO A 82 2.86 13.49 0.13
C PRO A 82 1.35 13.51 -0.13
N VAL A 83 0.75 12.33 -0.27
CA VAL A 83 -0.69 12.16 -0.50
C VAL A 83 -1.28 11.37 0.65
N THR A 84 -2.34 11.90 1.25
CA THR A 84 -3.12 11.20 2.26
C THR A 84 -4.36 10.59 1.62
N VAL A 85 -4.54 9.28 1.79
CA VAL A 85 -5.73 8.55 1.34
C VAL A 85 -6.35 7.80 2.50
N ALA A 86 -7.67 7.69 2.49
CA ALA A 86 -8.39 6.82 3.42
C ALA A 86 -8.43 5.41 2.83
N ALA A 87 -7.89 4.44 3.56
CA ALA A 87 -7.96 3.03 3.21
C ALA A 87 -8.87 2.29 4.18
N ASP A 88 -9.70 1.38 3.65
CA ASP A 88 -10.49 0.47 4.48
C ASP A 88 -9.59 -0.61 5.09
N VAL A 89 -9.72 -0.80 6.40
CA VAL A 89 -9.01 -1.83 7.14
C VAL A 89 -9.70 -3.16 6.88
N VAL A 90 -9.00 -4.07 6.21
CA VAL A 90 -9.39 -5.47 6.06
C VAL A 90 -8.51 -6.33 6.95
N ALA A 91 -9.07 -7.38 7.55
CA ALA A 91 -8.31 -8.27 8.43
C ALA A 91 -7.28 -9.06 7.62
N ALA A 92 -6.04 -9.18 8.13
CA ALA A 92 -5.02 -10.01 7.52
C ALA A 92 -5.43 -11.49 7.63
N GLY A 93 -5.96 -12.04 6.54
CA GLY A 93 -6.46 -13.42 6.47
C GLY A 93 -7.92 -13.54 6.04
N ASP A 94 -8.65 -12.44 5.88
CA ASP A 94 -9.93 -12.48 5.17
C ASP A 94 -9.63 -12.45 3.68
N GLU A 95 -9.90 -13.58 3.04
CA GLU A 95 -10.22 -13.68 1.62
C GLU A 95 -10.98 -12.42 1.18
N GLU A 96 -10.52 -11.83 0.07
CA GLU A 96 -11.18 -10.86 -0.80
C GLU A 96 -12.55 -10.34 -0.31
N PRO A 97 -12.81 -9.01 -0.27
CA PRO A 97 -14.19 -8.56 -0.42
C PRO A 97 -14.63 -8.90 -1.85
N GLY A 98 -15.06 -10.15 -2.04
CA GLY A 98 -15.79 -10.60 -3.20
C GLY A 98 -17.15 -9.93 -3.20
N ARG A 99 -17.29 -8.89 -4.02
CA ARG A 99 -18.49 -8.70 -4.85
C ARG A 99 -18.28 -7.70 -5.97
#